data_AF-A0A519CSB7-F1
#
_entry.id   AF-A0A519CSB7-F1
#
_cell.length_a   1.000
_cell.length_b   1.000
_cell.length_c   1.000
_cell.angle_alpha   90.00
_cell.angle_beta   90.00
_cell.angle_gamma   90.00
#
_symmetry.space_group_name_H-M   'P 1'
#
loop_
_entity.id
_entity.type
_entity.pdbx_description
1 polymer ?
#
loop_
_entity_poly.entity_id
_entity_poly.type
_entity_poly.pdbx_seq_one_letter_code
_entity_poly.pdbx_strand_id
1 'polypeptide(L)'
;RQNPNLKPEVVSPGHMVISTGDNGEWYSSSGTSVSTVFVSGALALILQAHPELKPNQDSNGSCIDSVKIALMNSAQQNEFASTHDNHWGYGELKSQLWLQEISNSEQC
;
A
#
# COMPACT_ATOMS: atom_id res chain seq x y z
N ARG A 1 3.61 9.61 -15.94
CA ARG A 1 2.90 9.00 -14.80
C ARG A 1 1.81 9.98 -14.38
N GLN A 2 0.58 9.52 -14.18
CA GLN A 2 -0.57 10.31 -13.71
C GLN A 2 -1.14 9.61 -12.49
N ASN A 3 -1.99 10.28 -11.70
CA ASN A 3 -2.64 9.65 -10.55
C ASN A 3 -3.39 8.36 -10.96
N PRO A 4 -3.30 7.26 -10.17
CA PRO A 4 -2.57 7.08 -8.91
C PRO A 4 -1.14 6.49 -9.09
N ASN A 5 -0.49 6.68 -10.25
CA ASN A 5 0.77 6.04 -10.64
C ASN A 5 2.03 6.91 -10.47
N LEU A 6 1.95 8.04 -9.76
CA LEU A 6 3.14 8.85 -9.42
C LEU A 6 4.04 8.08 -8.43
N LYS A 7 5.35 8.39 -8.39
CA LYS A 7 6.33 7.60 -7.60
C LYS A 7 7.08 8.45 -6.57
N PRO A 8 7.37 7.88 -5.37
CA PRO A 8 6.77 6.65 -4.86
C PRO A 8 5.24 6.80 -4.73
N GLU A 9 4.48 5.69 -4.73
CA GLU A 9 3.01 5.78 -4.57
C GLU A 9 2.70 6.08 -3.10
N VAL A 10 3.27 5.33 -2.17
CA VAL A 10 3.15 5.57 -0.73
C VAL A 10 4.48 5.28 -0.06
N VAL A 11 4.60 5.72 1.18
CA VAL A 11 5.68 5.30 2.09
C VAL A 11 5.12 4.50 3.25
N SER A 12 5.98 3.71 3.89
CA SER A 12 5.65 2.90 5.07
C SER A 12 6.92 2.71 5.92
N PRO A 13 6.78 2.28 7.18
CA PRO A 13 7.93 2.05 8.06
C PRO A 13 8.99 1.15 7.42
N GLY A 14 10.24 1.61 7.43
CA GLY A 14 11.35 0.88 6.80
C GLY A 14 12.70 1.21 7.42
N HIS A 15 12.73 1.76 8.62
CA HIS A 15 13.96 2.08 9.33
C HIS A 15 13.97 1.40 10.70
N MET A 16 15.04 0.65 10.99
CA MET A 16 15.23 -0.12 12.23
C MET A 16 14.03 -1.03 12.57
N VAL A 17 13.48 -1.71 11.58
CA VAL A 17 12.38 -2.65 11.78
C VAL A 17 12.97 -3.99 12.24
N ILE A 18 12.47 -4.48 13.38
CA ILE A 18 12.84 -5.78 13.93
C ILE A 18 11.98 -6.86 13.28
N SER A 19 12.60 -7.90 12.75
CA SER A 19 11.93 -9.08 12.22
C SER A 19 12.73 -10.35 12.49
N THR A 20 12.16 -11.50 12.13
CA THR A 20 12.80 -12.80 12.26
C THR A 20 14.09 -12.87 11.44
N GLY A 21 15.15 -13.35 12.08
CA GLY A 21 16.43 -13.70 11.48
C GLY A 21 16.61 -15.21 11.34
N ASP A 22 17.77 -15.61 10.84
CA ASP A 22 18.12 -17.02 10.74
C ASP A 22 18.33 -17.64 12.13
N ASN A 23 18.22 -18.97 12.23
CA ASN A 23 18.49 -19.73 13.45
C ASN A 23 17.68 -19.30 14.69
N GLY A 24 16.48 -18.75 14.49
CA GLY A 24 15.60 -18.30 15.58
C GLY A 24 16.01 -16.95 16.20
N GLU A 25 16.88 -16.20 15.53
CA GLU A 25 17.29 -14.86 15.95
C GLU A 25 16.31 -13.78 15.50
N TRP A 26 16.58 -12.54 15.91
CA TRP A 26 15.88 -11.34 15.51
C TRP A 26 16.88 -10.32 14.99
N TYR A 27 16.60 -9.73 13.82
CA TYR A 27 17.46 -8.72 13.21
C TYR A 27 16.70 -7.41 13.03
N SER A 28 17.43 -6.30 13.16
CA SER A 28 16.96 -4.98 12.78
C SER A 28 17.48 -4.61 11.41
N SER A 29 16.58 -4.20 10.51
CA SER A 29 16.95 -3.83 9.14
C SER A 29 16.31 -2.50 8.71
N SER A 30 16.94 -1.84 7.75
CA SER A 30 16.49 -0.58 7.16
C SER A 30 16.56 -0.62 5.64
N GLY A 31 15.54 -0.11 4.97
CA GLY A 31 15.49 0.04 3.53
C GLY A 31 14.07 0.00 2.99
N THR A 32 13.88 0.47 1.75
CA THR A 32 12.58 0.42 1.08
C THR A 32 12.11 -1.01 0.82
N SER A 33 13.02 -2.00 0.76
CA SER A 33 12.66 -3.43 0.74
C SER A 33 11.88 -3.84 1.99
N VAL A 34 12.18 -3.25 3.15
CA VAL A 34 11.44 -3.46 4.40
C VAL A 34 10.11 -2.70 4.35
N SER A 35 10.09 -1.45 3.86
CA SER A 35 8.82 -0.73 3.63
C SER A 35 7.83 -1.52 2.76
N THR A 36 8.33 -2.17 1.70
CA THR A 36 7.51 -2.99 0.80
C THR A 36 6.76 -4.09 1.53
N VAL A 37 7.34 -4.73 2.57
CA VAL A 37 6.66 -5.84 3.26
C VAL A 37 5.38 -5.39 3.97
N PHE A 38 5.34 -4.17 4.51
CA PHE A 38 4.13 -3.63 5.15
C PHE A 38 3.03 -3.36 4.13
N VAL A 39 3.37 -2.79 2.96
CA VAL A 39 2.41 -2.55 1.88
C VAL A 39 1.89 -3.88 1.32
N SER A 40 2.77 -4.85 1.07
CA SER A 40 2.38 -6.17 0.59
C SER A 40 1.54 -6.95 1.60
N GLY A 41 1.88 -6.89 2.88
CA GLY A 41 1.09 -7.52 3.95
C GLY A 41 -0.31 -6.92 4.07
N ALA A 42 -0.42 -5.58 4.03
CA ALA A 42 -1.71 -4.90 4.02
C ALA A 42 -2.56 -5.29 2.79
N LEU A 43 -1.96 -5.31 1.59
CA LEU A 43 -2.64 -5.73 0.37
C LEU A 43 -3.11 -7.18 0.46
N ALA A 44 -2.30 -8.09 1.00
CA ALA A 44 -2.66 -9.49 1.16
C ALA A 44 -3.91 -9.67 2.05
N LEU A 45 -4.00 -8.92 3.16
CA LEU A 45 -5.18 -8.92 4.02
C LEU A 45 -6.41 -8.32 3.34
N ILE A 46 -6.25 -7.25 2.58
CA ILE A 46 -7.33 -6.66 1.79
C ILE A 46 -7.85 -7.66 0.76
N LEU A 47 -6.96 -8.32 0.00
CA LEU A 47 -7.35 -9.36 -0.97
C LEU A 47 -7.92 -10.62 -0.29
N GLN A 48 -7.61 -10.87 0.97
CA GLN A 48 -8.24 -11.93 1.75
C GLN A 48 -9.68 -11.57 2.11
N ALA A 49 -9.93 -10.32 2.52
CA ALA A 49 -11.27 -9.82 2.84
C ALA A 49 -12.15 -9.61 1.59
N HIS A 50 -11.52 -9.22 0.47
CA HIS A 50 -12.14 -8.88 -0.81
C HIS A 50 -11.56 -9.76 -1.95
N PRO A 51 -11.87 -11.07 -1.96
CA PRO A 51 -11.35 -11.99 -2.97
C PRO A 51 -11.75 -11.64 -4.41
N GLU A 52 -12.84 -10.90 -4.60
CA GLU A 52 -13.32 -10.39 -5.89
C GLU A 52 -12.31 -9.46 -6.59
N LEU A 53 -11.41 -8.81 -5.83
CA LEU A 53 -10.36 -7.94 -6.38
C LEU A 53 -9.19 -8.73 -6.98
N LYS A 54 -9.13 -10.05 -6.76
CA LYS A 54 -8.06 -10.88 -7.31
C LYS A 54 -8.25 -11.07 -8.82
N PRO A 55 -7.17 -10.98 -9.61
CA PRO A 55 -7.27 -11.19 -11.04
C PRO A 55 -7.70 -12.63 -11.37
N ASN A 56 -8.57 -12.75 -12.36
CA ASN A 56 -9.04 -13.98 -13.00
C ASN A 56 -8.78 -13.89 -14.52
N GLN A 57 -9.25 -14.88 -15.30
CA GLN A 57 -9.00 -14.95 -16.74
C GLN A 57 -9.60 -13.77 -17.53
N ASP A 58 -10.66 -13.15 -17.02
CA ASP A 58 -11.37 -12.04 -17.67
C ASP A 58 -10.93 -10.67 -17.15
N SER A 59 -9.95 -10.63 -16.24
CA SER A 59 -9.48 -9.38 -15.62
C SER A 59 -8.74 -8.48 -16.61
N ASN A 60 -9.16 -7.23 -16.69
CA ASN A 60 -8.59 -6.21 -17.59
C ASN A 60 -7.73 -5.16 -16.84
N GLY A 61 -7.56 -5.31 -15.53
CA GLY A 61 -6.80 -4.38 -14.68
C GLY A 61 -7.64 -3.35 -13.92
N SER A 62 -8.95 -3.23 -14.17
CA SER A 62 -9.82 -2.27 -13.47
C SER A 62 -9.76 -2.42 -11.94
N CYS A 63 -9.78 -3.66 -11.44
CA CYS A 63 -9.64 -3.93 -10.01
C CYS A 63 -8.31 -3.44 -9.43
N ILE A 64 -7.22 -3.57 -10.20
CA ILE A 64 -5.91 -3.06 -9.78
C ILE A 64 -5.97 -1.53 -9.72
N ASP A 65 -6.59 -0.88 -10.70
CA ASP A 65 -6.76 0.57 -10.70
C ASP A 65 -7.59 1.03 -9.50
N SER A 66 -8.72 0.39 -9.20
CA SER A 66 -9.54 0.67 -8.01
C SER A 66 -8.74 0.50 -6.72
N VAL A 67 -7.95 -0.59 -6.61
CA VAL A 67 -7.10 -0.85 -5.45
C VAL A 67 -6.05 0.26 -5.26
N LYS A 68 -5.46 0.74 -6.34
CA LYS A 68 -4.45 1.81 -6.33
C LYS A 68 -5.05 3.18 -6.07
N ILE A 69 -6.24 3.47 -6.59
CA ILE A 69 -6.99 4.69 -6.26
C ILE A 69 -7.31 4.70 -4.77
N ALA A 70 -7.80 3.57 -4.24
CA ALA A 70 -8.08 3.45 -2.81
C ALA A 70 -6.82 3.63 -1.95
N LEU A 71 -5.68 3.11 -2.40
CA LEU A 71 -4.39 3.31 -1.73
C LEU A 71 -3.97 4.79 -1.71
N MET A 72 -4.14 5.49 -2.83
CA MET A 72 -3.87 6.92 -2.95
C MET A 72 -4.77 7.75 -2.03
N ASN A 73 -6.08 7.49 -2.03
CA ASN A 73 -7.07 8.27 -1.28
C ASN A 73 -6.98 8.07 0.24
N SER A 74 -6.55 6.88 0.68
CA SER A 74 -6.47 6.51 2.09
C SER A 74 -5.10 6.77 2.74
N ALA A 75 -4.09 7.14 1.96
CA ALA A 75 -2.77 7.45 2.47
C ALA A 75 -2.80 8.71 3.35
N GLN A 76 -2.11 8.68 4.50
CA GLN A 76 -2.03 9.85 5.37
C GLN A 76 -1.03 10.84 4.79
N GLN A 77 -1.56 11.96 4.28
CA GLN A 77 -0.74 13.07 3.80
C GLN A 77 -0.05 13.79 4.95
N ASN A 78 1.10 14.40 4.64
CA ASN A 78 1.71 15.40 5.50
C ASN A 78 0.92 16.71 5.36
N GLU A 79 0.63 17.40 6.47
CA GLU A 79 -0.19 18.63 6.52
C GLU A 79 0.30 19.76 5.60
N PHE A 80 1.54 19.68 5.13
CA PHE A 80 2.19 20.67 4.27
C PHE A 80 2.39 20.22 2.82
N ALA A 81 1.96 19.01 2.45
CA ALA A 81 2.23 18.43 1.13
C ALA A 81 1.10 18.69 0.12
N SER A 82 1.49 18.88 -1.14
CA SER A 82 0.62 18.78 -2.32
C SER A 82 -0.01 17.39 -2.43
N THR A 83 -0.98 17.23 -3.35
CA THR A 83 -1.65 15.94 -3.63
C THR A 83 -0.69 14.75 -3.77
N HIS A 84 0.56 14.98 -4.21
CA HIS A 84 1.66 14.00 -4.25
C HIS A 84 2.99 14.74 -3.96
N ASP A 85 3.95 14.05 -3.34
CA ASP A 85 5.31 14.51 -3.09
C ASP A 85 6.35 13.48 -3.59
N ASN A 86 7.50 13.97 -4.09
CA ASN A 86 8.53 13.11 -4.68
C ASN A 86 9.27 12.22 -3.67
N HIS A 87 9.15 12.50 -2.37
CA HIS A 87 9.71 11.69 -1.29
C HIS A 87 8.63 10.87 -0.57
N TRP A 88 7.51 11.50 -0.20
CA TRP A 88 6.43 10.88 0.59
C TRP A 88 5.37 10.18 -0.24
N GLY A 89 5.37 10.38 -1.56
CA GLY A 89 4.32 9.86 -2.44
C GLY A 89 2.98 10.54 -2.17
N TYR A 90 1.91 9.75 -2.19
CA TYR A 90 0.58 10.18 -1.73
C TYR A 90 0.48 10.25 -0.20
N GLY A 91 1.45 9.69 0.54
CA GLY A 91 1.49 9.73 2.00
C GLY A 91 1.91 8.41 2.64
N GLU A 92 1.76 8.35 3.96
CA GLU A 92 2.03 7.15 4.76
C GLU A 92 0.90 6.12 4.61
N LEU A 93 1.25 4.85 4.44
CA LEU A 93 0.32 3.73 4.44
C LEU A 93 -0.53 3.69 5.72
N LYS A 94 -1.86 3.72 5.57
CA LYS A 94 -2.83 3.42 6.63
C LYS A 94 -3.71 2.24 6.21
N SER A 95 -3.29 1.02 6.55
CA SER A 95 -3.95 -0.21 6.09
C SER A 95 -5.44 -0.29 6.42
N GLN A 96 -5.84 0.19 7.60
CA GLN A 96 -7.25 0.23 8.00
C GLN A 96 -8.07 1.21 7.13
N LEU A 97 -7.52 2.40 6.86
CA LEU A 97 -8.19 3.37 5.98
C LEU A 97 -8.23 2.86 4.54
N TRP A 98 -7.19 2.15 4.09
CA TRP A 98 -7.19 1.53 2.76
C TRP A 98 -8.28 0.49 2.61
N LEU A 99 -8.46 -0.38 3.61
CA LEU A 99 -9.57 -1.34 3.62
C LEU A 99 -10.95 -0.65 3.64
N GLN A 100 -11.09 0.43 4.42
CA GLN A 100 -12.33 1.20 4.46
C GLN A 100 -12.64 1.87 3.12
N GLU A 101 -11.63 2.45 2.46
CA GLU A 101 -11.77 3.07 1.15
C GLU A 101 -12.18 2.04 0.08
N ILE A 102 -11.60 0.84 0.09
CA ILE A 102 -12.02 -0.29 -0.76
C ILE A 102 -13.49 -0.65 -0.52
N SER A 103 -13.92 -0.69 0.75
CA SER A 103 -15.29 -1.04 1.12
C SER A 103 -16.31 0.01 0.67
N ASN A 104 -15.88 1.27 0.52
CA ASN A 104 -16.74 2.40 0.13
C ASN A 104 -16.72 2.69 -1.38
N SER A 105 -15.72 2.19 -2.11
CA SER A 105 -15.63 2.34 -3.56
C SER A 105 -16.55 1.37 -4.29
N GLU A 106 -17.13 1.80 -5.42
CA GLU A 106 -17.78 0.86 -6.35
C GLU A 106 -16.73 -0.17 -6.80
N GLN A 107 -17.04 -1.45 -6.57
CA GLN A 107 -16.16 -2.54 -6.97
C GLN A 107 -16.04 -2.60 -8.50
N CYS A 108 -14.86 -3.03 -8.94
CA CYS A 108 -14.68 -3.57 -10.28
C CYS A 108 -15.50 -4.87 -10.45
#